data_AF-A0A166E711-F1
#
_entry.id   AF-A0A166E711-F1
#
_cell.length_a   1.000
_cell.length_b   1.000
_cell.length_c   1.000
_cell.angle_alpha   90.00
_cell.angle_beta   90.00
_cell.angle_gamma   90.00
#
_symmetry.space_group_name_H-M   'P 1'
#
loop_
_entity.id
_entity.type
_entity.pdbx_description
1 polymer ?
#
loop_
_entity_poly.entity_id
_entity_poly.type
_entity_poly.pdbx_seq_one_letter_code
_entity_poly.pdbx_strand_id
1 'polypeptide(L)'
;MKDVSYSLKSEDTSVKIFDFFNALGSVAFAYAGHNVVLEIQATIPSTPDKPSTGPMHKGVFVAYLLVGFCYFPVAFIGYYIFGTALDDNILLTLEKPNWLIATANMFVVVHVLGGYQVFAMPVFDMTETLLVKHMRFKPRTSLRLFVRYSYVAITMFIAIAIPFFGGLLGFFGGFALAPTSYYLPCIIWLILKKPRKFGFSWWLNWIFIVIGVTIMIVAPIGGLRTIIVSAQQYKFFS
;
A
#
# COMPACT_ATOMS: atom_id res chain seq x y z
N MET A 1 10.71 -32.36 -0.54
CA MET A 1 10.54 -31.26 0.43
C MET A 1 11.29 -31.69 1.68
N LYS A 2 12.56 -31.28 1.81
CA LYS A 2 13.39 -31.56 2.97
C LYS A 2 13.22 -30.38 3.94
N ASP A 3 12.87 -30.66 5.19
CA ASP A 3 12.98 -29.81 6.38
C ASP A 3 12.62 -28.32 6.20
N VAL A 4 11.32 -28.04 5.97
CA VAL A 4 10.80 -26.66 6.05
C VAL A 4 10.74 -26.25 7.52
N SER A 5 11.49 -25.22 7.87
CA SER A 5 11.42 -24.65 9.22
C SER A 5 10.28 -23.63 9.33
N TYR A 6 9.56 -23.70 10.45
CA TYR A 6 8.56 -22.72 10.86
C TYR A 6 8.99 -21.97 12.13
N SER A 7 10.25 -22.12 12.55
CA SER A 7 10.81 -21.32 13.64
C SER A 7 10.83 -19.84 13.26
N LEU A 8 11.01 -18.94 14.22
CA LEU A 8 11.22 -17.53 13.88
C LEU A 8 12.57 -17.37 13.17
N LYS A 9 12.64 -16.51 12.14
CA LYS A 9 13.85 -16.27 11.33
C LYS A 9 15.08 -15.85 12.14
N SER A 10 14.87 -15.22 13.30
CA SER A 10 15.93 -14.80 14.22
C SER A 10 15.62 -15.29 15.63
N GLU A 11 16.64 -15.64 16.41
CA GLU A 11 16.48 -15.92 17.84
C GLU A 11 16.38 -14.64 18.68
N ASP A 12 16.96 -13.54 18.19
CA ASP A 12 16.99 -12.24 18.85
C ASP A 12 15.58 -11.60 18.92
N THR A 13 15.15 -11.30 20.15
CA THR A 13 13.89 -10.63 20.46
C THR A 13 13.76 -9.27 19.79
N SER A 14 14.83 -8.48 19.72
CA SER A 14 14.77 -7.15 19.10
C SER A 14 14.46 -7.26 17.61
N VAL A 15 15.07 -8.21 16.91
CA VAL A 15 14.80 -8.47 15.49
C VAL A 15 13.34 -8.88 15.28
N LYS A 16 12.80 -9.78 16.11
CA LYS A 16 11.39 -10.21 16.04
C LYS A 16 10.41 -9.04 16.17
N ILE A 17 10.69 -8.11 17.07
CA ILE A 17 9.84 -6.93 17.29
C ILE A 17 9.83 -6.02 16.06
N PHE A 18 11.00 -5.74 15.48
CA PHE A 18 11.08 -4.90 14.28
C PHE A 18 10.44 -5.57 13.05
N ASP A 19 10.62 -6.87 12.90
CA ASP A 19 9.98 -7.63 11.81
C ASP A 19 8.45 -7.62 11.97
N PHE A 20 7.94 -7.76 13.21
CA PHE A 20 6.51 -7.63 13.50
C PHE A 20 5.98 -6.23 13.17
N PHE A 21 6.72 -5.17 13.52
CA PHE A 21 6.35 -3.81 13.16
C PHE A 21 6.31 -3.61 11.64
N ASN A 22 7.30 -4.13 10.91
CA ASN A 22 7.32 -4.08 9.45
C ASN A 22 6.12 -4.83 8.85
N ALA A 23 5.75 -5.97 9.42
CA ALA A 23 4.60 -6.77 9.00
C ALA A 23 3.27 -6.02 9.19
N LEU A 24 3.09 -5.27 10.30
CA LEU A 24 1.91 -4.42 10.49
C LEU A 24 1.75 -3.41 9.36
N GLY A 25 2.84 -2.76 8.96
CA GLY A 25 2.83 -1.84 7.83
C GLY A 25 2.56 -2.54 6.50
N SER A 26 3.14 -3.71 6.28
CA SER A 26 2.93 -4.49 5.05
C SER A 26 1.46 -4.91 4.90
N VAL A 27 0.82 -5.30 6.00
CA VAL A 27 -0.63 -5.57 6.03
C VAL A 27 -1.42 -4.30 5.76
N ALA A 28 -1.07 -3.16 6.38
CA ALA A 28 -1.75 -1.89 6.11
C ALA A 28 -1.61 -1.47 4.63
N PHE A 29 -0.45 -1.70 4.02
CA PHE A 29 -0.21 -1.44 2.61
C PHE A 29 -1.05 -2.35 1.70
N ALA A 30 -1.25 -3.61 2.06
CA ALA A 30 -2.02 -4.56 1.26
C ALA A 30 -3.47 -4.09 1.02
N TYR A 31 -4.03 -3.27 1.92
CA TYR A 31 -5.39 -2.73 1.86
C TYR A 31 -5.44 -1.23 1.51
N ALA A 32 -4.44 -0.72 0.79
CA ALA A 32 -4.23 0.70 0.47
C ALA A 32 -5.18 1.34 -0.56
N GLY A 33 -6.39 0.81 -0.81
CA GLY A 33 -7.27 1.29 -1.89
C GLY A 33 -7.93 2.65 -1.66
N HIS A 34 -7.78 3.26 -0.48
CA HIS A 34 -8.53 4.45 -0.06
C HIS A 34 -8.13 5.73 -0.79
N ASN A 35 -6.90 5.82 -1.29
CA ASN A 35 -6.39 7.00 -2.00
C ASN A 35 -6.99 7.19 -3.41
N VAL A 36 -7.67 6.18 -3.96
CA VAL A 36 -8.36 6.24 -5.26
C VAL A 36 -9.88 6.17 -5.12
N VAL A 37 -10.39 6.22 -3.88
CA VAL A 37 -11.81 6.01 -3.59
C VAL A 37 -12.69 7.08 -4.21
N LEU A 38 -12.21 8.33 -4.26
CA LEU A 38 -12.95 9.46 -4.80
C LEU A 38 -12.96 9.43 -6.33
N GLU A 39 -11.85 9.02 -6.94
CA GLU A 39 -11.69 8.82 -8.37
C GLU A 39 -12.61 7.71 -8.87
N ILE A 40 -12.67 6.58 -8.16
CA ILE A 40 -13.61 5.49 -8.45
C ILE A 40 -15.04 5.99 -8.30
N GLN A 41 -15.37 6.64 -7.17
CA GLN A 41 -16.72 7.13 -6.91
C GLN A 41 -17.18 8.17 -7.95
N ALA A 42 -16.27 9.00 -8.47
CA ALA A 42 -16.57 9.98 -9.51
C ALA A 42 -16.95 9.35 -10.85
N THR A 43 -16.57 8.10 -11.11
CA THR A 43 -16.97 7.35 -12.32
C THR A 43 -18.34 6.69 -12.21
N ILE A 44 -18.91 6.61 -11.01
CA ILE A 44 -20.22 5.99 -10.78
C ILE A 44 -21.31 7.01 -11.14
N PRO A 45 -22.23 6.69 -12.07
CA PRO A 45 -23.36 7.57 -12.40
C PRO A 45 -24.15 7.91 -11.13
N SER A 46 -24.35 9.21 -10.89
CA SER A 46 -25.14 9.69 -9.76
C SER A 46 -26.04 10.86 -10.16
N THR A 47 -27.23 10.89 -9.60
CA THR A 47 -28.18 12.01 -9.68
C THR A 47 -28.58 12.43 -8.27
N PRO A 48 -29.17 13.62 -8.06
CA PRO A 48 -29.67 14.03 -6.74
C PRO A 48 -30.59 12.99 -6.08
N ASP A 49 -31.40 12.29 -6.88
CA ASP A 49 -32.32 11.24 -6.41
C ASP A 49 -31.66 9.86 -6.27
N LYS A 50 -30.47 9.65 -6.86
CA LYS A 50 -29.73 8.39 -6.85
C LYS A 50 -28.25 8.65 -6.54
N PRO A 51 -27.89 8.78 -5.24
CA PRO A 51 -26.51 9.03 -4.85
C PRO A 51 -25.60 7.83 -5.15
N SER A 52 -24.34 8.08 -5.47
CA SER A 52 -23.32 7.05 -5.74
C SER A 52 -22.94 6.22 -4.51
N THR A 53 -23.35 6.63 -3.30
CA THR A 53 -22.99 5.98 -2.03
C THR A 53 -23.47 4.52 -1.97
N GLY A 54 -24.70 4.23 -2.37
CA GLY A 54 -25.27 2.88 -2.34
C GLY A 54 -24.48 1.89 -3.22
N PRO A 55 -24.30 2.17 -4.52
CA PRO A 55 -23.44 1.37 -5.39
C PRO A 55 -22.01 1.27 -4.88
N MET A 56 -21.42 2.36 -4.37
CA MET A 56 -20.07 2.37 -3.83
C MET A 56 -19.90 1.41 -2.66
N HIS A 57 -20.83 1.41 -1.69
CA HIS A 57 -20.78 0.49 -0.55
C HIS A 57 -20.83 -0.99 -0.98
N LYS A 58 -21.69 -1.33 -1.95
CA LYS A 58 -21.77 -2.69 -2.49
C LYS A 58 -20.48 -3.08 -3.20
N GLY A 59 -19.94 -2.18 -4.02
CA GLY A 59 -18.68 -2.37 -4.74
C GLY A 59 -17.52 -2.61 -3.77
N VAL A 60 -17.38 -1.77 -2.74
CA VAL A 60 -16.35 -1.90 -1.70
C VAL A 60 -16.49 -3.23 -0.96
N PHE A 61 -17.70 -3.62 -0.55
CA PHE A 61 -17.91 -4.89 0.16
C PHE A 61 -17.46 -6.10 -0.68
N VAL A 62 -17.88 -6.17 -1.94
CA VAL A 62 -17.47 -7.26 -2.85
C VAL A 62 -15.97 -7.22 -3.12
N ALA A 63 -15.40 -6.03 -3.30
CA ALA A 63 -13.97 -5.87 -3.53
C ALA A 63 -13.13 -6.39 -2.35
N TYR A 64 -13.49 -6.07 -1.11
CA TYR A 64 -12.77 -6.56 0.07
C TYR A 64 -12.92 -8.08 0.28
N LEU A 65 -14.08 -8.66 -0.05
CA LEU A 65 -14.24 -10.12 -0.06
C LEU A 65 -13.33 -10.79 -1.10
N LEU A 66 -13.25 -10.23 -2.31
CA LEU A 66 -12.39 -10.73 -3.36
C LEU A 66 -10.91 -10.59 -2.99
N VAL A 67 -10.51 -9.46 -2.40
CA VAL A 67 -9.15 -9.24 -1.89
C VAL A 67 -8.80 -10.31 -0.84
N GLY A 68 -9.68 -10.55 0.14
CA GLY A 68 -9.46 -11.59 1.14
C GLY A 68 -9.34 -12.99 0.51
N PHE A 69 -10.21 -13.31 -0.45
CA PHE A 69 -10.16 -14.58 -1.19
C PHE A 69 -8.86 -14.76 -1.99
N CYS A 70 -8.27 -13.68 -2.51
CA CYS A 70 -7.00 -13.75 -3.23
C CYS A 70 -5.79 -13.77 -2.28
N TYR A 71 -5.80 -12.97 -1.22
CA TYR A 71 -4.64 -12.78 -0.35
C TYR A 71 -4.44 -13.92 0.63
N PHE A 72 -5.49 -14.37 1.33
CA PHE A 72 -5.35 -15.37 2.39
C PHE A 72 -4.84 -16.72 1.87
N PRO A 73 -5.34 -17.28 0.77
CA PRO A 73 -4.80 -18.53 0.24
C PRO A 73 -3.32 -18.42 -0.14
N VAL A 74 -2.92 -17.32 -0.81
CA VAL A 74 -1.51 -17.12 -1.19
C VAL A 74 -0.63 -16.98 0.06
N ALA A 75 -1.06 -16.23 1.07
CA ALA A 75 -0.32 -16.06 2.31
C ALA A 75 -0.20 -17.36 3.10
N PHE A 76 -1.31 -18.08 3.32
CA PHE A 76 -1.31 -19.31 4.11
C PHE A 76 -0.61 -20.47 3.40
N ILE A 77 -0.91 -20.70 2.11
CA ILE A 77 -0.29 -21.79 1.35
C ILE A 77 1.19 -21.47 1.09
N GLY A 78 1.52 -20.22 0.76
CA GLY A 78 2.91 -19.79 0.57
C GLY A 78 3.75 -20.03 1.83
N TYR A 79 3.27 -19.58 2.99
CA TYR A 79 3.97 -19.82 4.25
C TYR A 79 4.00 -21.31 4.62
N TYR A 80 2.95 -22.08 4.34
CA TYR A 80 2.94 -23.53 4.57
C TYR A 80 3.94 -24.28 3.67
N ILE A 81 4.22 -23.81 2.47
CA ILE A 81 5.18 -24.47 1.57
C ILE A 81 6.62 -24.06 1.86
N PHE A 82 6.86 -22.77 2.13
CA PHE A 82 8.21 -22.20 2.20
C PHE A 82 8.69 -21.90 3.61
N GLY A 83 7.78 -21.79 4.60
CA GLY A 83 8.11 -21.48 5.99
C GLY A 83 9.01 -20.24 6.10
N THR A 84 10.13 -20.36 6.81
CA THR A 84 11.12 -19.29 6.96
C THR A 84 11.92 -18.97 5.70
N ALA A 85 11.89 -19.82 4.67
CA ALA A 85 12.58 -19.53 3.41
C ALA A 85 11.82 -18.53 2.52
N LEU A 86 10.60 -18.15 2.89
CA LEU A 86 9.79 -17.21 2.13
C LEU A 86 10.41 -15.80 2.12
N ASP A 87 10.59 -15.25 0.91
CA ASP A 87 10.95 -13.86 0.66
C ASP A 87 9.72 -12.95 0.68
N ASP A 88 9.95 -11.64 0.88
CA ASP A 88 8.88 -10.62 0.87
C ASP A 88 8.10 -10.62 -0.46
N ASN A 89 8.79 -10.91 -1.57
CA ASN A 89 8.17 -11.20 -2.85
C ASN A 89 8.25 -12.70 -3.13
N ILE A 90 7.11 -13.39 -3.01
CA ILE A 90 7.01 -14.84 -3.20
C ILE A 90 7.55 -15.32 -4.55
N LEU A 91 7.54 -14.49 -5.60
CA LEU A 91 8.08 -14.86 -6.90
C LEU A 91 9.60 -15.03 -6.90
N LEU A 92 10.31 -14.45 -5.93
CA LEU A 92 11.75 -14.65 -5.74
C LEU A 92 12.07 -15.99 -5.08
N THR A 93 11.15 -16.51 -4.28
CA THR A 93 11.29 -17.82 -3.62
C THR A 93 10.98 -18.99 -4.56
N LEU A 94 10.28 -18.77 -5.68
CA LEU A 94 9.94 -19.82 -6.64
C LEU A 94 11.16 -20.21 -7.49
N GLU A 95 11.52 -21.49 -7.49
CA GLU A 95 12.66 -21.99 -8.28
C GLU A 95 12.28 -22.68 -9.60
N LYS A 96 11.16 -23.40 -9.65
CA LYS A 96 10.73 -24.20 -10.82
C LYS A 96 9.20 -24.33 -10.92
N PRO A 97 8.64 -24.56 -12.14
CA PRO A 97 9.31 -24.49 -13.44
C PRO A 97 9.40 -23.05 -13.98
N ASN A 98 10.48 -22.75 -14.72
CA ASN A 98 10.80 -21.38 -15.17
C ASN A 98 9.71 -20.72 -16.02
N TRP A 99 9.02 -21.49 -16.87
CA TRP A 99 7.96 -20.94 -17.73
C TRP A 99 6.78 -20.38 -16.93
N LEU A 100 6.45 -21.02 -15.80
CA LEU A 100 5.35 -20.61 -14.93
C LEU A 100 5.74 -19.34 -14.17
N ILE A 101 6.97 -19.28 -13.65
CA ILE A 101 7.52 -18.10 -12.97
C ILE A 101 7.58 -16.90 -13.93
N ALA A 102 8.02 -17.11 -15.17
CA ALA A 102 8.04 -16.07 -16.20
C ALA A 102 6.62 -15.56 -16.51
N THR A 103 5.65 -16.47 -16.64
CA THR A 103 4.24 -16.11 -16.86
C THR A 103 3.67 -15.29 -15.70
N ALA A 104 3.94 -15.69 -14.46
CA ALA A 104 3.51 -14.96 -13.27
C ALA A 104 4.12 -13.56 -13.22
N ASN A 105 5.43 -13.42 -13.49
CA ASN A 105 6.09 -12.12 -13.59
C ASN A 105 5.48 -11.24 -14.69
N MET A 106 5.14 -11.81 -15.86
CA MET A 106 4.45 -11.06 -16.92
C MET A 106 3.08 -10.53 -16.48
N PHE A 107 2.30 -11.32 -15.74
CA PHE A 107 1.03 -10.85 -15.17
C PHE A 107 1.23 -9.73 -14.16
N VAL A 108 2.26 -9.81 -13.31
CA VAL A 108 2.62 -8.72 -12.39
C VAL A 108 2.96 -7.45 -13.17
N VAL A 109 3.74 -7.55 -14.26
CA VAL A 109 4.06 -6.40 -15.11
C VAL A 109 2.79 -5.76 -15.68
N VAL A 110 1.91 -6.56 -16.30
CA VAL A 110 0.64 -6.05 -16.87
C VAL A 110 -0.21 -5.40 -15.79
N HIS A 111 -0.34 -6.02 -14.62
CA HIS A 111 -1.07 -5.49 -13.48
C HIS A 111 -0.51 -4.13 -13.00
N VAL A 112 0.81 -4.06 -12.76
CA VAL A 112 1.47 -2.85 -12.24
C VAL A 112 1.43 -1.72 -13.26
N LEU A 113 1.54 -2.01 -14.57
CA LEU A 113 1.38 -1.00 -15.62
C LEU A 113 0.00 -0.36 -15.57
N GLY A 114 -1.07 -1.15 -15.41
CA GLY A 114 -2.43 -0.63 -15.24
C GLY A 114 -2.58 0.17 -13.95
N GLY A 115 -2.11 -0.37 -12.82
CA GLY A 115 -2.16 0.29 -11.53
C GLY A 115 -1.43 1.64 -11.52
N TYR A 116 -0.24 1.71 -12.11
CA TYR A 116 0.55 2.93 -12.21
C TYR A 116 -0.24 4.07 -12.85
N GLN A 117 -1.00 3.81 -13.92
CA GLN A 117 -1.81 4.85 -14.57
C GLN A 117 -2.90 5.39 -13.63
N VAL A 118 -3.57 4.50 -12.88
CA VAL A 118 -4.63 4.90 -11.95
C VAL A 118 -4.05 5.72 -10.80
N PHE A 119 -2.95 5.27 -10.18
CA PHE A 119 -2.35 5.94 -9.03
C PHE A 119 -1.57 7.22 -9.38
N ALA A 120 -1.04 7.33 -10.60
CA ALA A 120 -0.32 8.54 -11.03
C ALA A 120 -1.26 9.70 -11.40
N MET A 121 -2.51 9.43 -11.79
CA MET A 121 -3.46 10.47 -12.23
C MET A 121 -3.73 11.55 -11.17
N PRO A 122 -4.00 11.22 -9.90
CA PRO A 122 -4.18 12.23 -8.85
C PRO A 122 -2.92 13.08 -8.63
N VAL A 123 -1.74 12.48 -8.74
CA VAL A 123 -0.45 13.19 -8.60
C VAL A 123 -0.26 14.18 -9.74
N PHE A 124 -0.57 13.77 -10.98
CA PHE A 124 -0.54 14.66 -12.14
C PHE A 124 -1.51 15.82 -11.97
N ASP A 125 -2.76 15.55 -11.59
CA ASP A 125 -3.78 16.59 -11.42
C ASP A 125 -3.39 17.60 -10.32
N MET A 126 -2.89 17.11 -9.17
CA MET A 126 -2.44 17.96 -8.07
C MET A 126 -1.25 18.84 -8.48
N THR A 127 -0.26 18.25 -9.15
CA THR A 127 0.96 18.96 -9.57
C THR A 127 0.67 19.98 -10.66
N GLU A 128 -0.12 19.62 -11.68
CA GLU A 128 -0.55 20.53 -12.74
C GLU A 128 -1.41 21.67 -12.17
N THR A 129 -2.32 21.38 -11.23
CA THR A 129 -3.13 22.39 -10.55
C THR A 129 -2.27 23.37 -9.75
N LEU A 130 -1.26 22.90 -9.03
CA LEU A 130 -0.31 23.76 -8.32
C LEU A 130 0.44 24.67 -9.30
N LEU A 131 1.00 24.10 -10.37
CA LEU A 131 1.78 24.82 -11.38
C LEU A 131 0.96 25.91 -12.09
N VAL A 132 -0.28 25.60 -12.46
CA VAL A 132 -1.14 26.52 -13.22
C VAL A 132 -1.78 27.56 -12.30
N LYS A 133 -2.38 27.15 -11.17
CA LYS A 133 -3.15 28.06 -10.32
C LYS A 133 -2.29 28.87 -9.36
N HIS A 134 -1.26 28.27 -8.77
CA HIS A 134 -0.45 28.93 -7.74
C HIS A 134 0.82 29.53 -8.32
N MET A 135 1.52 28.79 -9.20
CA MET A 135 2.76 29.27 -9.85
C MET A 135 2.51 30.02 -11.16
N ARG A 136 1.24 30.19 -11.56
CA ARG A 136 0.80 30.97 -12.73
C ARG A 136 1.44 30.54 -14.06
N PHE A 137 1.83 29.27 -14.20
CA PHE A 137 2.27 28.74 -15.48
C PHE A 137 1.11 28.62 -16.47
N LYS A 138 1.40 28.80 -17.77
CA LYS A 138 0.41 28.64 -18.82
C LYS A 138 0.08 27.15 -19.00
N PRO A 139 -1.20 26.75 -19.02
CA PRO A 139 -1.59 25.36 -19.26
C PRO A 139 -1.31 24.99 -20.72
N ARG A 140 -0.11 24.43 -20.97
CA ARG A 140 0.34 23.97 -22.28
C ARG A 140 0.65 22.49 -22.24
N THR A 141 0.49 21.81 -23.38
CA THR A 141 0.87 20.40 -23.54
C THR A 141 2.33 20.13 -23.14
N SER A 142 3.24 21.10 -23.37
CA SER A 142 4.63 21.01 -22.94
C SER A 142 4.80 20.92 -21.43
N LEU A 143 4.01 21.67 -20.65
CA LEU A 143 4.02 21.63 -19.19
C LEU A 143 3.54 20.26 -18.69
N ARG A 144 2.45 19.76 -19.27
CA ARG A 144 1.90 18.44 -18.98
C ARG A 144 2.89 17.32 -19.27
N LEU A 145 3.56 17.36 -20.42
CA LEU A 145 4.60 16.39 -20.76
C LEU A 145 5.77 16.48 -19.78
N PHE A 146 6.23 17.69 -19.47
CA PHE A 146 7.32 17.89 -18.51
C PHE A 146 7.00 17.30 -17.13
N VAL A 147 5.81 17.56 -16.58
CA VAL A 147 5.36 17.02 -15.28
C VAL A 147 5.33 15.50 -15.29
N ARG A 148 4.83 14.90 -16.37
CA ARG A 148 4.72 13.43 -16.48
C ARG A 148 6.09 12.77 -16.62
N TYR A 149 6.94 13.29 -17.50
CA TYR A 149 8.29 12.74 -17.68
C TYR A 149 9.15 12.92 -16.43
N SER A 150 9.06 14.07 -15.74
CA SER A 150 9.80 14.28 -14.50
C SER A 150 9.33 13.34 -13.39
N TYR A 151 8.03 13.14 -13.24
CA TYR A 151 7.48 12.16 -12.30
C TYR A 151 7.95 10.73 -12.59
N VAL A 152 7.90 10.30 -13.85
CA VAL A 152 8.39 8.97 -14.26
C VAL A 152 9.89 8.84 -14.00
N ALA A 153 10.69 9.85 -14.35
CA ALA A 153 12.13 9.82 -14.14
C ALA A 153 12.50 9.77 -12.65
N ILE A 154 11.82 10.55 -11.80
CA ILE A 154 12.04 10.56 -10.35
C ILE A 154 11.65 9.20 -9.74
N THR A 155 10.48 8.68 -10.09
CA THR A 155 10.00 7.40 -9.56
C THR A 155 10.87 6.23 -10.01
N MET A 156 11.34 6.23 -11.27
CA MET A 156 12.31 5.27 -11.79
C MET A 156 13.65 5.35 -11.03
N PHE A 157 14.17 6.57 -10.82
CA PHE A 157 15.40 6.76 -10.06
C PHE A 157 15.29 6.22 -8.64
N ILE A 158 14.19 6.53 -7.94
CA ILE A 158 13.93 6.03 -6.58
C ILE A 158 13.84 4.50 -6.57
N ALA A 159 13.14 3.91 -7.54
CA ALA A 159 12.98 2.45 -7.63
C ALA A 159 14.33 1.73 -7.83
N ILE A 160 15.24 2.31 -8.60
CA ILE A 160 16.59 1.78 -8.80
C ILE A 160 17.44 2.01 -7.54
N ALA A 161 17.31 3.16 -6.89
CA ALA A 161 18.13 3.53 -5.76
C ALA A 161 17.80 2.77 -4.46
N ILE A 162 16.53 2.38 -4.28
CA ILE A 162 16.03 1.77 -3.03
C ILE A 162 15.19 0.53 -3.38
N PRO A 163 15.80 -0.60 -3.80
CA PRO A 163 15.06 -1.79 -4.23
C PRO A 163 14.59 -2.70 -3.07
N PHE A 164 14.27 -2.13 -1.90
CA PHE A 164 13.95 -2.90 -0.68
C PHE A 164 12.44 -3.08 -0.51
N PHE A 165 11.86 -3.99 -1.28
CA PHE A 165 10.40 -4.18 -1.37
C PHE A 165 9.69 -4.29 -0.02
N GLY A 166 10.02 -5.26 0.84
CA GLY A 166 9.31 -5.46 2.11
C GLY A 166 9.50 -4.31 3.11
N GLY A 167 10.67 -3.67 3.13
CA GLY A 167 10.91 -2.50 3.97
C GLY A 167 10.12 -1.27 3.52
N LEU A 168 9.99 -1.06 2.20
CA LEU A 168 9.17 0.01 1.62
C LEU A 168 7.68 -0.21 1.89
N LEU A 169 7.19 -1.45 1.77
CA LEU A 169 5.80 -1.79 2.10
C LEU A 169 5.47 -1.48 3.56
N GLY A 170 6.31 -1.92 4.49
CA GLY A 170 6.09 -1.64 5.91
C GLY A 170 6.20 -0.15 6.23
N PHE A 171 7.16 0.54 5.64
CA PHE A 171 7.35 1.98 5.84
C PHE A 171 6.15 2.79 5.34
N PHE A 172 5.80 2.68 4.06
CA PHE A 172 4.72 3.49 3.48
C PHE A 172 3.33 3.03 3.91
N GLY A 173 3.16 1.74 4.20
CA GLY A 173 1.95 1.20 4.81
C GLY A 173 1.64 1.84 6.16
N GLY A 174 2.66 2.03 7.00
CA GLY A 174 2.52 2.76 8.26
C GLY A 174 2.42 4.27 8.05
N PHE A 175 3.44 4.88 7.45
CA PHE A 175 3.60 6.34 7.43
C PHE A 175 2.54 7.06 6.58
N ALA A 176 2.31 6.60 5.35
CA ALA A 176 1.43 7.29 4.40
C ALA A 176 -0.01 6.78 4.45
N LEU A 177 -0.19 5.47 4.61
CA LEU A 177 -1.49 4.84 4.47
C LEU A 177 -2.25 4.70 5.79
N ALA A 178 -1.55 4.50 6.92
CA ALA A 178 -2.21 4.43 8.22
C ALA A 178 -3.04 5.69 8.54
N PRO A 179 -2.53 6.92 8.29
CA PRO A 179 -3.31 8.14 8.47
C PRO A 179 -4.56 8.21 7.61
N THR A 180 -4.39 8.03 6.31
CA THR A 180 -5.44 8.24 5.32
C THR A 180 -6.54 7.18 5.40
N SER A 181 -6.21 5.98 5.87
CA SER A 181 -7.14 4.84 5.86
C SER A 181 -7.73 4.52 7.23
N TYR A 182 -6.96 4.62 8.32
CA TYR A 182 -7.37 4.06 9.62
C TYR A 182 -7.83 5.10 10.63
N TYR A 183 -7.19 6.27 10.72
CA TYR A 183 -7.52 7.23 11.78
C TYR A 183 -8.09 8.57 11.30
N LEU A 184 -7.64 9.15 10.17
CA LEU A 184 -8.20 10.42 9.69
C LEU A 184 -9.70 10.31 9.37
N PRO A 185 -10.20 9.27 8.68
CA PRO A 185 -11.63 9.11 8.45
C PRO A 185 -12.44 9.02 9.75
N CYS A 186 -11.90 8.36 10.78
CA CYS A 186 -12.52 8.26 12.09
C CYS A 186 -12.60 9.61 12.81
N ILE A 187 -11.54 10.42 12.76
CA ILE A 187 -11.54 11.78 13.30
C ILE A 187 -12.57 12.64 12.57
N ILE A 188 -12.57 12.61 11.23
CA ILE A 188 -13.52 13.34 10.39
C ILE A 188 -14.95 12.92 10.72
N TRP A 189 -15.21 11.62 10.88
CA TRP A 189 -16.53 11.09 11.26
C TRP A 189 -16.99 11.63 12.63
N LEU A 190 -16.13 11.61 13.65
CA LEU A 190 -16.43 12.11 14.98
C LEU A 190 -16.77 13.61 14.97
N ILE A 191 -16.06 14.41 14.16
CA ILE A 191 -16.29 15.86 14.03
C ILE A 191 -17.59 16.16 13.27
N LEU A 192 -17.82 15.49 12.14
CA LEU A 192 -18.95 15.78 11.25
C LEU A 192 -20.27 15.19 11.73
N LYS A 193 -20.27 13.93 12.20
CA LYS A 193 -21.50 13.22 12.59
C LYS A 193 -21.83 13.35 14.07
N LYS A 194 -20.87 13.74 14.92
CA LYS A 194 -21.05 13.94 16.37
C LYS A 194 -21.89 12.81 17.01
N PRO A 195 -21.48 11.54 16.87
CA PRO A 195 -22.25 10.42 17.43
C PRO A 195 -22.38 10.56 18.95
N ARG A 196 -23.39 9.91 19.54
CA ARG A 196 -23.62 9.90 21.00
C ARG A 196 -22.33 9.52 21.72
N LYS A 197 -21.85 10.40 22.61
CA LYS A 197 -20.67 10.15 23.44
C LYS A 197 -20.86 8.84 24.21
N PHE A 198 -19.81 8.02 24.25
CA PHE A 198 -19.82 6.67 24.83
C PHE A 198 -20.76 5.65 24.14
N GLY A 199 -21.34 5.99 23.00
CA GLY A 199 -22.03 5.01 22.16
C GLY A 199 -21.05 4.08 21.42
N PHE A 200 -21.57 3.00 20.86
CA PHE A 200 -20.78 2.01 20.11
C PHE A 200 -19.94 2.63 18.99
N SER A 201 -20.55 3.46 18.13
CA SER A 201 -19.83 4.14 17.04
C SER A 201 -18.74 5.08 17.58
N TRP A 202 -18.96 5.74 18.71
CA TRP A 202 -17.98 6.64 19.31
C TRP A 202 -16.75 5.87 19.79
N TRP A 203 -16.95 4.78 20.53
CA TRP A 203 -15.87 3.91 21.01
C TRP A 203 -15.08 3.26 19.86
N LEU A 204 -15.79 2.73 18.86
CA LEU A 204 -15.16 2.08 17.72
C LEU A 204 -14.22 3.01 16.95
N ASN A 205 -14.65 4.26 16.71
CA ASN A 205 -13.81 5.26 16.05
C ASN A 205 -12.57 5.61 16.88
N TRP A 206 -12.68 5.73 18.21
CA TRP A 206 -11.51 5.96 19.06
C TRP A 206 -10.52 4.81 19.05
N ILE A 207 -11.02 3.56 19.06
CA ILE A 207 -10.16 2.37 18.96
C ILE A 207 -9.38 2.38 17.64
N PHE A 208 -10.05 2.65 16.51
CA PHE A 208 -9.37 2.75 15.21
C PHE A 208 -8.38 3.91 15.15
N ILE A 209 -8.66 5.03 15.83
CA ILE A 209 -7.69 6.12 15.94
C ILE A 209 -6.43 5.67 16.67
N VAL A 210 -6.57 5.05 17.84
CA VAL A 210 -5.43 4.58 18.63
C VAL A 210 -4.62 3.53 17.87
N ILE A 211 -5.29 2.57 17.23
CA ILE A 211 -4.63 1.54 16.41
C ILE A 211 -3.91 2.18 15.22
N GLY A 212 -4.58 3.07 14.48
CA GLY A 212 -4.02 3.73 13.30
C GLY A 212 -2.79 4.58 13.64
N VAL A 213 -2.85 5.35 14.72
CA VAL A 213 -1.70 6.13 15.22
C VAL A 213 -0.57 5.21 15.67
N THR A 214 -0.88 4.10 16.34
CA THR A 214 0.14 3.12 16.74
C THR A 214 0.85 2.54 15.52
N ILE A 215 0.11 2.09 14.50
CA ILE A 215 0.67 1.56 13.25
C ILE A 215 1.52 2.64 12.55
N MET A 216 1.04 3.88 12.48
CA MET A 216 1.78 5.01 11.88
C MET A 216 3.15 5.23 12.54
N ILE A 217 3.28 4.96 13.85
CA ILE A 217 4.54 5.14 14.57
C ILE A 217 5.42 3.89 14.45
N VAL A 218 4.89 2.71 14.75
CA VAL A 218 5.72 1.51 14.89
C VAL A 218 6.13 0.92 13.54
N ALA A 219 5.24 0.90 12.55
CA ALA A 219 5.51 0.23 11.28
C ALA A 219 6.63 0.90 10.47
N PRO A 220 6.72 2.25 10.40
CA PRO A 220 7.86 2.90 9.77
C PRO A 220 9.20 2.60 10.44
N ILE A 221 9.23 2.40 11.76
CA ILE A 221 10.45 2.00 12.47
C ILE A 221 10.89 0.60 12.02
N GLY A 222 9.96 -0.35 11.93
CA GLY A 222 10.22 -1.69 11.39
C GLY A 222 10.72 -1.64 9.94
N GLY A 223 10.01 -0.91 9.08
CA GLY A 223 10.37 -0.77 7.66
C GLY A 223 11.73 -0.10 7.44
N LEU A 224 12.03 0.96 8.19
CA LEU A 224 13.35 1.60 8.15
C LEU A 224 14.46 0.66 8.62
N ARG A 225 14.23 -0.11 9.69
CA ARG A 225 15.20 -1.10 10.17
C ARG A 225 15.48 -2.13 9.08
N THR A 226 14.44 -2.65 8.42
CA THR A 226 14.60 -3.60 7.30
C THR A 226 15.39 -2.97 6.16
N ILE A 227 15.08 -1.73 5.76
CA ILE A 227 15.81 -0.99 4.73
C ILE A 227 17.29 -0.83 5.11
N ILE A 228 17.59 -0.41 6.34
CA ILE A 228 18.97 -0.19 6.80
C ILE A 228 19.77 -1.49 6.77
N VAL A 229 19.21 -2.59 7.28
CA VAL A 229 19.89 -3.90 7.29
C VAL A 229 20.11 -4.41 5.87
N SER A 230 19.11 -4.29 4.98
CA SER A 230 19.27 -4.67 3.57
C SER A 230 20.26 -3.78 2.83
N ALA A 231 20.30 -2.48 3.12
CA ALA A 231 21.20 -1.52 2.48
C ALA A 231 22.67 -1.76 2.83
N GLN A 232 22.98 -2.31 4.01
CA GLN A 232 24.35 -2.66 4.38
C GLN A 232 24.98 -3.71 3.46
N GLN A 233 24.16 -4.59 2.87
CA GLN A 233 24.62 -5.61 1.94
C GLN A 233 24.47 -5.19 0.47
N TYR A 234 23.81 -4.06 0.21
CA TYR A 234 23.55 -3.58 -1.14
C TYR A 234 24.75 -2.80 -1.69
N LYS A 235 25.21 -3.18 -2.89
CA LYS A 235 26.18 -2.41 -3.66
C LYS A 235 25.47 -1.63 -4.75
N PHE A 236 25.54 -0.32 -4.67
CA PHE A 236 24.91 0.57 -5.64
C PHE A 236 25.52 0.35 -7.03
N PHE A 237 24.69 -0.03 -8.01
CA PHE A 237 25.08 -0.23 -9.42
C PHE A 237 26.18 -1.28 -9.69
N SER A 238 26.34 -2.31 -8.86
CA SER A 238 27.30 -3.41 -9.08
C SER A 238 26.63 -4.74 -9.34
#